data_AF-A0A392QCC2-F1
#
_entry.id   AF-A0A392QCC2-F1
#
_cell.length_a   1.000
_cell.length_b   1.000
_cell.length_c   1.000
_cell.angle_alpha   90.00
_cell.angle_beta   90.00
_cell.angle_gamma   90.00
#
_symmetry.space_group_name_H-M   'P 1'
#
loop_
_entity.id
_entity.type
_entity.pdbx_description
1 polymer ?
#
loop_
_entity_poly.entity_id
_entity_poly.type
_entity_poly.pdbx_seq_one_letter_code
_entity_poly.pdbx_strand_id
1 'polypeptide(L)' 'MVKEAWRDLNFEGWGGFVLKEKLKAIKKSLREWHRKHCQNLGERIKEVKEVIRRLEVKGEEVDLSESEITLLGE' A
#
# COMPACT_ATOMS: atom_id res chain seq x y z
N MET A 1 5.17 9.81 14.02
CA MET A 1 3.82 9.35 14.41
C MET A 1 3.74 8.71 15.81
N VAL A 2 4.26 7.49 16.05
CA VAL A 2 4.06 6.79 17.35
C VAL A 2 4.67 7.53 18.54
N LYS A 3 5.90 8.05 18.40
CA LYS A 3 6.59 8.82 19.45
C LYS A 3 5.94 10.19 19.75
N GLU A 4 5.30 10.80 18.76
CA GLU A 4 4.55 12.05 18.93
C GLU A 4 3.23 11.76 19.65
N ALA A 5 2.44 10.81 19.13
CA ALA A 5 1.21 10.37 19.77
C ALA A 5 1.43 9.95 21.23
N TRP A 6 2.52 9.26 21.54
CA TRP A 6 2.84 8.91 22.93
C TRP A 6 3.06 10.10 23.86
N ARG A 7 3.71 11.16 23.36
CA ARG A 7 3.99 12.40 24.10
C ARG A 7 2.71 13.18 24.37
N ASP A 8 1.81 13.23 23.39
CA ASP A 8 0.61 14.07 23.45
C ASP A 8 -0.55 13.40 24.23
N LEU A 9 -0.44 12.10 24.52
CA LEU A 9 -1.42 11.36 25.30
C LEU A 9 -1.27 11.63 26.80
N ASN A 10 -2.23 12.36 27.36
CA ASN A 10 -2.37 12.60 28.79
C ASN A 10 -3.50 11.75 29.37
N PHE A 11 -3.15 10.84 30.28
CA PHE A 11 -4.08 10.05 31.07
C PHE A 11 -3.63 10.09 32.52
N GLU A 12 -4.60 10.18 33.43
CA GLU A 12 -4.37 10.26 34.87
C GLU A 12 -4.87 8.99 35.57
N GLY A 13 -4.30 8.69 36.75
CA GLY A 13 -4.67 7.53 37.56
C GLY A 13 -3.49 6.60 37.87
N TRP A 14 -3.79 5.36 38.25
CA TRP A 14 -2.76 4.36 38.56
C TRP A 14 -1.93 4.02 37.32
N GLY A 15 -0.62 3.81 37.49
CA GLY A 15 0.32 3.64 36.39
C GLY A 15 -0.06 2.54 35.39
N GLY A 16 -0.64 1.43 35.84
CA GLY A 16 -1.13 0.37 34.95
C GLY A 16 -2.31 0.79 34.08
N PHE A 17 -3.21 1.63 34.61
CA PHE A 17 -4.31 2.22 33.84
C PHE A 17 -3.80 3.20 32.78
N VAL A 18 -2.90 4.10 33.18
CA VAL A 18 -2.27 5.08 32.28
C VAL A 18 -1.56 4.37 31.12
N LEU A 19 -0.77 3.34 31.42
CA LEU A 19 -0.05 2.56 30.41
C LEU A 19 -1.02 1.86 29.44
N LYS A 20 -2.07 1.21 29.97
CA LYS A 20 -3.10 0.52 29.18
C LYS A 20 -3.78 1.48 28.19
N GLU A 21 -4.23 2.64 28.65
CA GLU A 21 -4.95 3.58 27.79
C GLU A 21 -4.03 4.26 26.77
N LYS A 22 -2.77 4.55 27.12
CA LYS A 22 -1.77 5.02 26.14
C LYS A 22 -1.55 4.01 25.02
N LEU A 23 -1.35 2.73 25.34
CA LEU A 23 -1.15 1.68 24.34
C LEU A 23 -2.40 1.50 23.47
N LYS A 24 -3.59 1.56 24.06
CA LYS A 24 -4.87 1.44 23.34
C LYS A 24 -5.06 2.60 22.34
N ALA A 25 -4.76 3.82 22.75
CA ALA A 25 -4.84 5.00 21.89
C ALA A 25 -3.85 4.92 20.72
N ILE A 26 -2.58 4.54 20.97
CA ILE A 26 -1.60 4.33 19.91
C ILE A 26 -2.04 3.25 18.93
N LYS A 27 -2.53 2.11 19.43
CA LYS A 27 -3.04 1.03 18.59
C LYS A 27 -4.19 1.50 17.69
N LYS A 28 -5.09 2.36 18.19
CA LYS A 28 -6.17 2.94 17.40
C LYS A 28 -5.62 3.88 16.31
N SER A 29 -4.72 4.78 16.67
CA SER A 29 -4.10 5.72 15.73
C SER A 29 -3.35 4.99 14.61
N LEU A 30 -2.59 3.93 14.92
CA LEU A 30 -1.93 3.08 13.93
C LEU A 30 -2.91 2.40 12.98
N ARG A 31 -4.00 1.85 13.50
CA ARG A 31 -5.04 1.23 12.67
C ARG A 31 -5.68 2.23 11.72
N GLU A 32 -5.90 3.46 12.17
CA GLU A 32 -6.50 4.51 11.35
C GLU A 32 -5.51 5.06 10.32
N TRP A 33 -4.23 5.21 10.67
CA TRP A 33 -3.19 5.55 9.73
C TRP A 33 -3.08 4.49 8.63
N HIS A 34 -3.00 3.21 9.02
CA HIS A 34 -3.01 2.09 8.08
C HIS A 34 -4.27 2.08 7.22
N ARG A 35 -5.44 2.41 7.81
CA ARG A 35 -6.70 2.59 7.08
C ARG A 35 -6.57 3.67 6.00
N LYS A 36 -6.05 4.84 6.35
CA LYS A 36 -5.98 6.00 5.45
C LYS A 36 -4.88 5.89 4.39
N HIS A 37 -3.77 5.23 4.69
CA HIS A 37 -2.56 5.25 3.86
C HIS A 37 -2.24 3.90 3.19
N CYS A 38 -2.68 2.80 3.77
CA CYS A 38 -2.35 1.44 3.31
C CYS A 38 -3.58 0.63 2.88
N GLN A 39 -4.81 1.10 3.14
CA GLN A 39 -5.95 0.54 2.42
C GLN A 39 -5.85 0.90 0.95
N ASN A 40 -6.46 0.06 0.12
CA ASN A 40 -6.43 0.11 -1.34
C ASN A 40 -5.07 -0.26 -1.97
N LEU A 41 -4.08 -0.71 -1.19
CA LEU A 41 -2.88 -1.34 -1.79
C LEU A 41 -3.25 -2.59 -2.59
N GLY A 42 -4.13 -3.45 -2.06
CA GLY A 42 -4.60 -4.64 -2.78
C GLY A 42 -5.41 -4.30 -4.04
N GLU A 43 -6.20 -3.23 -4.00
CA GLU A 43 -6.98 -2.73 -5.14
C GLU A 43 -6.06 -2.12 -6.20
N ARG A 44 -5.12 -1.25 -5.81
CA ARG A 44 -4.09 -0.71 -6.70
C ARG A 44 -3.24 -1.80 -7.33
N ILE A 45 -2.88 -2.84 -6.59
CA ILE A 45 -2.18 -4.01 -7.15
C ILE A 45 -3.04 -4.69 -8.22
N LYS A 46 -4.35 -4.87 -7.97
CA LYS A 46 -5.27 -5.45 -8.95
C LYS A 46 -5.39 -4.57 -10.21
N GLU A 47 -5.55 -3.26 -10.04
CA GLU A 47 -5.60 -2.31 -11.15
C GLU A 47 -4.32 -2.37 -12.00
N VAL A 48 -3.15 -2.34 -11.36
CA VAL A 48 -1.86 -2.45 -12.05
C VAL A 48 -1.73 -3.78 -12.79
N LYS A 49 -2.17 -4.89 -12.18
CA LYS A 49 -2.20 -6.20 -12.86
C LYS A 49 -3.11 -6.21 -14.08
N GLU A 50 -4.29 -5.58 -14.02
CA GLU A 50 -5.17 -5.46 -15.20
C GLU A 50 -4.56 -4.57 -16.28
N VAL A 51 -3.85 -3.50 -15.91
CA VAL A 51 -3.12 -2.67 -16.87
C VAL A 51 -2.04 -3.49 -17.59
N ILE A 52 -1.24 -4.26 -16.85
CA ILE A 52 -0.21 -5.15 -17.42
C ILE A 52 -0.86 -6.15 -18.38
N ARG A 53 -1.90 -6.85 -17.93
CA ARG A 53 -2.61 -7.84 -18.77
C ARG A 53 -3.14 -7.24 -20.07
N ARG A 54 -3.70 -6.02 -20.02
CA ARG A 54 -4.16 -5.33 -21.23
C ARG A 54 -3.01 -4.98 -22.17
N LEU A 55 -1.86 -4.61 -21.64
CA LEU A 55 -0.68 -4.31 -22.46
C LEU A 55 -0.08 -5.57 -23.08
N GLU A 56 -0.04 -6.68 -22.35
CA GLU A 56 0.38 -7.99 -22.87
C GLU A 56 -0.52 -8.43 -24.03
N VAL A 57 -1.84 -8.43 -23.84
CA VAL A 57 -2.81 -8.76 -24.90
C VAL A 57 -2.65 -7.84 -26.12
N LYS A 58 -2.49 -6.53 -25.90
CA LYS A 58 -2.27 -5.59 -27.01
C LYS A 58 -0.94 -5.86 -27.73
N GLY A 59 0.09 -6.28 -27.03
CA GLY A 59 1.37 -6.67 -27.62
C GLY A 59 1.30 -7.97 -28.42
N GLU A 60 0.44 -8.89 -28.01
CA GLU A 60 0.15 -10.13 -28.76
C GLU A 60 -0.72 -9.89 -30.01
N GLU A 61 -1.63 -8.90 -29.97
CA GLU A 61 -2.48 -8.52 -31.11
C GLU A 61 -1.74 -7.71 -32.19
N VAL A 62 -0.57 -7.15 -31.88
CA VAL A 62 0.25 -6.40 -32.83
C VAL A 62 1.29 -7.35 -33.43
N ASP A 63 1.10 -7.72 -34.68
CA ASP A 63 2.11 -8.44 -35.45
C ASP A 63 3.42 -7.64 -35.48
N LEU A 64 4.55 -8.34 -35.37
CA LEU A 64 5.87 -7.75 -35.52
C LEU A 64 5.98 -7.10 -36.92
N SER A 65 6.50 -5.88 -36.98
CA SER A 65 6.80 -5.24 -38.27
C SER A 65 7.91 -6.00 -39.02
N GLU A 66 7.95 -5.89 -40.35
CA GLU A 66 9.01 -6.51 -41.17
C GLU A 66 10.43 -6.13 -40.69
N SER A 67 10.61 -4.91 -40.18
CA SER A 67 11.86 -4.46 -39.56
C SER A 67 12.21 -5.20 -38.27
N GLU A 68 11.23 -5.53 -37.43
CA GLU A 68 11.46 -6.27 -36.18
C GLU A 68 11.68 -7.77 -36.45
N ILE A 69 10.99 -8.32 -37.45
CA ILE A 69 11.21 -9.69 -37.92
C ILE A 69 12.64 -9.87 -38.44
N THR A 70 13.14 -8.89 -39.22
CA THR A 70 14.50 -8.91 -39.76
C THR A 70 15.55 -8.84 -38.65
N LEU A 71 15.30 -8.04 -37.60
CA LEU A 71 16.21 -7.88 -36.47
C LEU A 71 16.31 -9.13 -35.57
N LEU A 72 15.28 -9.99 -35.55
CA LEU A 72 15.25 -11.23 -34.77
C LEU A 72 15.92 -12.42 -35.48
N GLY A 73 16.27 -12.27 -36.76
CA GLY A 73 16.89 -13.30 -37.59
C GLY A 73 18.43 -13.24 -37.69
N GLU A 74 19.05 -12.23 -37.07
CA GLU A 74 20.52 -12.08 -36.93
C GLU A 74 21.00 -12.56 -35.55
#